data_AF-A0A2T5YLR7-F1
#
_entry.id   AF-A0A2T5YLR7-F1
#
_cell.length_a   1.000
_cell.length_b   1.000
_cell.length_c   1.000
_cell.angle_alpha   90.00
_cell.angle_beta   90.00
_cell.angle_gamma   90.00
#
_symmetry.space_group_name_H-M   'P 1'
#
loop_
_entity.id
_entity.type
_entity.pdbx_description
1 polymer ?
#
loop_
_entity_poly.entity_id
_entity_poly.type
_entity_poly.pdbx_seq_one_letter_code
_entity_poly.pdbx_strand_id
1 'polypeptide(L)'
;MFVASAYLCGMKRITLFILALLLSSPAWAQVDTVQHVEPGRRNSPEQMQKPYVIMISADGYRYDYTDKFNATYLKELREQGVQAESLVPSFPSKTFPNHYTLVTGMYPATHGLINNYFYDPQRQEHYSMRDRKQVEDASWYGGVPLWVLAEQNQMLSASYYWVGSEAPVQNTRPTYWFKYHEGIPFEERVKTVVKWLSLPEEQRPHLITFYLPEVDHAGHRYGPDAPETAQAVKELDERLRQLTEAVAATGLPVNYLFVSDHGMIQIDQENTLPLPAAVDTAKFLVSGGGMVVELHAKDKKAIKPTYKKLKKEANGAYQVYTKGNLPKHLHYGKKADKYKRVGDILLLTDAPKVFHFSSRKPSPGTHGYDPQAVKEMHTVFYAWGPDIKQGVKTGPFSNVQVYDVVAKLLGLKYTHKIDGDDTISKQVLKQK
;
A
#
# COMPACT_ATOMS: atom_id res chain seq x y z
N MET A 1 -73.61 -20.13 -33.87
CA MET A 1 -72.66 -21.17 -34.36
C MET A 1 -71.39 -20.43 -34.76
N PHE A 2 -70.22 -20.90 -34.30
CA PHE A 2 -68.87 -20.29 -34.37
C PHE A 2 -68.57 -19.08 -33.47
N VAL A 3 -67.99 -19.36 -32.30
CA VAL A 3 -66.77 -18.66 -31.86
C VAL A 3 -65.84 -19.71 -31.26
N ALA A 4 -64.89 -20.18 -32.05
CA ALA A 4 -63.77 -21.00 -31.60
C ALA A 4 -62.46 -20.33 -32.04
N SER A 5 -61.47 -20.45 -31.17
CA SER A 5 -60.03 -20.40 -31.50
C SER A 5 -59.38 -19.02 -31.61
N ALA A 6 -58.94 -18.47 -30.47
CA ALA A 6 -57.85 -17.48 -30.44
C ALA A 6 -57.09 -17.38 -29.10
N TYR A 7 -57.06 -18.43 -28.25
CA TYR A 7 -56.47 -18.33 -26.90
C TYR A 7 -55.28 -19.27 -26.61
N LEU A 8 -54.68 -19.91 -27.61
CA LEU A 8 -53.62 -20.90 -27.36
C LEU A 8 -52.25 -20.66 -28.02
N CYS A 9 -52.02 -19.52 -28.69
CA CYS A 9 -50.72 -19.25 -29.33
C CYS A 9 -49.79 -18.28 -28.55
N GLY A 10 -50.31 -17.49 -27.60
CA GLY A 10 -49.53 -16.47 -26.89
C GLY A 10 -48.74 -16.96 -25.66
N MET A 11 -49.23 -18.00 -24.98
CA MET A 11 -48.67 -18.38 -23.67
C MET A 11 -47.44 -19.29 -23.75
N LYS A 12 -47.17 -19.99 -24.86
CA LYS A 12 -45.98 -20.87 -24.97
C LYS A 12 -44.68 -20.14 -25.29
N ARG A 13 -44.71 -18.94 -25.87
CA ARG A 13 -43.50 -18.16 -26.17
C ARG A 13 -43.00 -17.31 -25.01
N ILE A 14 -43.88 -16.92 -24.08
CA ILE A 14 -43.52 -16.14 -22.89
C ILE A 14 -42.88 -17.05 -21.82
N THR A 15 -43.34 -18.30 -21.68
CA THR A 15 -42.75 -19.24 -20.70
C THR A 15 -41.34 -19.69 -21.08
N LEU A 16 -40.99 -19.75 -22.38
CA LEU A 16 -39.62 -20.08 -22.81
C LEU A 16 -38.61 -18.94 -22.63
N PHE A 17 -39.05 -17.66 -22.66
CA PHE A 17 -38.17 -16.52 -22.40
C PHE A 17 -37.89 -16.32 -20.90
N ILE A 18 -38.85 -16.65 -20.03
CA ILE A 18 -38.67 -16.56 -18.57
C ILE A 18 -37.78 -17.71 -18.05
N LEU A 19 -37.83 -18.89 -18.68
CA LEU A 19 -36.92 -19.99 -18.32
C LEU A 19 -35.47 -19.77 -18.76
N ALA A 20 -35.22 -18.99 -19.82
CA ALA A 20 -33.87 -18.66 -20.30
C ALA A 20 -33.19 -17.57 -19.44
N LEU A 21 -33.97 -16.72 -18.76
CA LEU A 21 -33.46 -15.71 -17.81
C LEU A 21 -33.17 -16.27 -16.41
N LEU A 22 -33.65 -17.48 -16.10
CA LEU A 22 -33.39 -18.17 -14.82
C LEU A 22 -32.12 -19.05 -14.85
N LEU A 23 -31.44 -19.15 -15.99
CA LEU A 23 -30.18 -19.91 -16.15
C LEU A 23 -28.93 -19.03 -16.33
N SER A 24 -29.07 -17.72 -16.41
CA SER A 24 -27.94 -16.81 -16.27
C SER A 24 -27.74 -16.50 -14.79
N SER A 25 -27.28 -17.49 -14.02
CA SER A 25 -26.54 -17.15 -12.81
C SER A 25 -25.40 -16.23 -13.25
N PRO A 26 -25.23 -15.03 -12.67
CA PRO A 26 -23.99 -14.31 -12.89
C PRO A 26 -22.89 -15.30 -12.48
N ALA A 27 -22.03 -15.68 -13.42
CA ALA A 27 -20.82 -16.38 -13.08
C ALA A 27 -20.02 -15.40 -12.23
N TRP A 28 -20.19 -15.48 -10.91
CA TRP A 28 -19.29 -14.82 -9.99
C TRP A 28 -17.93 -15.41 -10.33
N ALA A 29 -17.09 -14.61 -10.99
CA ALA A 29 -15.75 -15.03 -11.33
C ALA A 29 -15.11 -15.58 -10.05
N GLN A 30 -14.76 -16.86 -10.06
CA GLN A 30 -14.17 -17.51 -8.91
C GLN A 30 -12.91 -16.72 -8.53
N VAL A 31 -12.89 -16.19 -7.31
CA VAL A 31 -11.75 -15.44 -6.81
C VAL A 31 -10.57 -16.40 -6.70
N ASP A 32 -9.42 -16.01 -7.27
CA ASP A 32 -8.20 -16.82 -7.24
C ASP A 32 -7.64 -16.85 -5.81
N THR A 33 -7.96 -17.91 -5.08
CA THR A 33 -7.45 -18.18 -3.73
C THR A 33 -6.22 -19.08 -3.72
N VAL A 34 -5.65 -19.35 -4.91
CA VAL A 34 -4.58 -20.33 -5.07
C VAL A 34 -3.24 -19.69 -4.71
N GLN A 35 -2.46 -20.43 -3.93
CA GLN A 35 -1.06 -20.10 -3.71
C GLN A 35 -0.27 -20.35 -4.99
N HIS A 36 0.43 -19.33 -5.47
CA HIS A 36 1.39 -19.45 -6.56
C HIS A 36 2.77 -19.79 -6.01
N VAL A 37 3.50 -20.65 -6.72
CA VAL A 37 4.85 -21.10 -6.34
C VAL A 37 5.79 -20.98 -7.54
N GLU A 38 6.88 -20.26 -7.37
CA GLU A 38 7.93 -20.13 -8.38
C GLU A 38 8.82 -21.40 -8.35
N PRO A 39 8.81 -22.24 -9.39
CA PRO A 39 9.42 -23.57 -9.34
C PRO A 39 10.95 -23.51 -9.34
N GLY A 40 11.57 -24.53 -8.74
CA GLY A 40 13.01 -24.75 -8.82
C GLY A 40 13.87 -23.86 -7.92
N ARG A 41 13.26 -23.00 -7.09
CA ARG A 41 14.00 -22.15 -6.14
C ARG A 41 14.30 -22.89 -4.84
N ARG A 42 15.50 -22.69 -4.30
CA ARG A 42 15.94 -23.21 -3.01
C ARG A 42 16.84 -22.20 -2.29
N ASN A 43 16.82 -22.20 -0.97
CA ASN A 43 17.83 -21.49 -0.18
C ASN A 43 19.21 -22.08 -0.46
N SER A 44 20.24 -21.23 -0.53
CA SER A 44 21.62 -21.71 -0.46
C SER A 44 21.98 -22.16 0.97
N PRO A 45 23.02 -23.00 1.16
CA PRO A 45 23.48 -23.37 2.49
C PRO A 45 23.83 -22.18 3.39
N GLU A 46 24.35 -21.09 2.82
CA GLU A 46 24.61 -19.85 3.57
C GLU A 46 23.30 -19.21 4.06
N GLN A 47 22.27 -19.16 3.21
CA GLN A 47 21.02 -18.49 3.55
C GLN A 47 20.18 -19.28 4.57
N MET A 48 20.26 -20.62 4.58
CA MET A 48 19.59 -21.46 5.58
C MET A 48 19.97 -21.11 7.04
N GLN A 49 21.16 -20.52 7.24
CA GLN A 49 21.66 -20.12 8.56
C GLN A 49 21.26 -18.69 8.95
N LYS A 50 20.54 -17.95 8.09
CA LYS A 50 20.12 -16.58 8.37
C LYS A 50 18.81 -16.55 9.16
N PRO A 51 18.51 -15.43 9.85
CA PRO A 51 17.25 -15.29 10.59
C PRO A 51 16.00 -15.42 9.71
N TYR A 52 14.87 -15.66 10.36
CA TYR A 52 13.54 -15.55 9.78
C TYR A 52 12.94 -14.18 10.14
N VAL A 53 12.26 -13.55 9.19
CA VAL A 53 11.61 -12.24 9.35
C VAL A 53 10.19 -12.30 8.83
N ILE A 54 9.24 -11.89 9.67
CA ILE A 54 7.88 -11.59 9.25
C ILE A 54 7.66 -10.09 9.31
N MET A 55 7.43 -9.48 8.15
CA MET A 55 7.12 -8.06 8.01
C MET A 55 5.61 -7.89 7.85
N ILE A 56 4.98 -7.33 8.87
CA ILE A 56 3.53 -7.18 8.99
C ILE A 56 3.18 -5.73 8.72
N SER A 57 2.30 -5.48 7.75
CA SER A 57 1.75 -4.15 7.50
C SER A 57 0.28 -4.10 7.89
N ALA A 58 -0.07 -3.16 8.77
CA ALA A 58 -1.45 -2.79 9.05
C ALA A 58 -1.78 -1.50 8.28
N ASP A 59 -2.56 -1.60 7.21
CA ASP A 59 -2.92 -0.44 6.37
C ASP A 59 -3.62 0.63 7.20
N GLY A 60 -3.22 1.90 7.03
CA GLY A 60 -3.88 3.03 7.71
C GLY A 60 -3.65 3.11 9.23
N TYR A 61 -2.71 2.34 9.79
CA TYR A 61 -2.44 2.30 11.23
C TYR A 61 -1.62 3.53 11.69
N ARG A 62 -2.36 4.56 12.12
CA ARG A 62 -1.82 5.84 12.60
C ARG A 62 -0.94 5.67 13.85
N TYR A 63 0.09 6.52 13.97
CA TYR A 63 1.13 6.44 15.00
C TYR A 63 0.61 6.35 16.45
N ASP A 64 -0.55 6.95 16.76
CA ASP A 64 -1.12 7.02 18.11
C ASP A 64 -2.17 5.93 18.39
N TYR A 65 -2.57 5.12 17.41
CA TYR A 65 -3.68 4.17 17.56
C TYR A 65 -3.44 3.10 18.61
N THR A 66 -2.19 2.64 18.76
CA THR A 66 -1.83 1.67 19.81
C THR A 66 -2.21 2.19 21.19
N ASP A 67 -1.90 3.46 21.47
CA ASP A 67 -2.20 4.10 22.75
C ASP A 67 -3.66 4.53 22.85
N LYS A 68 -4.15 5.23 21.81
CA LYS A 68 -5.49 5.81 21.73
C LYS A 68 -6.60 4.78 21.91
N PHE A 69 -6.45 3.60 21.29
CA PHE A 69 -7.47 2.55 21.32
C PHE A 69 -7.12 1.36 22.20
N ASN A 70 -6.00 1.47 22.94
CA ASN A 70 -5.55 0.48 23.91
C ASN A 70 -5.34 -0.92 23.31
N ALA A 71 -4.54 -1.00 22.25
CA ALA A 71 -4.06 -2.27 21.69
C ALA A 71 -2.98 -2.84 22.63
N THR A 72 -3.40 -3.62 23.63
CA THR A 72 -2.56 -4.06 24.75
C THR A 72 -1.44 -4.99 24.31
N TYR A 73 -1.69 -5.89 23.35
CA TYR A 73 -0.66 -6.83 22.91
C TYR A 73 0.47 -6.11 22.17
N LEU A 74 0.14 -5.18 21.27
CA LEU A 74 1.10 -4.31 20.61
C LEU A 74 1.87 -3.41 21.58
N LYS A 75 1.22 -2.92 22.65
CA LYS A 75 1.91 -2.17 23.71
C LYS A 75 3.00 -3.01 24.38
N GLU A 76 2.68 -4.25 24.75
CA GLU A 76 3.66 -5.17 25.34
C GLU A 76 4.82 -5.46 24.39
N LEU A 77 4.53 -5.78 23.13
CA LEU A 77 5.56 -6.09 22.13
C LEU A 77 6.51 -4.92 21.87
N ARG A 78 5.99 -3.70 21.72
CA ARG A 78 6.81 -2.52 21.44
C ARG A 78 7.64 -2.07 22.65
N GLU A 79 7.18 -2.37 23.87
CA GLU A 79 7.92 -2.09 25.12
C GLU A 79 9.08 -3.06 25.33
N GLN A 80 8.89 -4.33 24.97
CA GLN A 80 9.94 -5.35 25.04
C GLN A 80 10.95 -5.23 23.89
N GLY A 81 10.52 -4.76 22.72
CA GLY A 81 11.34 -4.63 21.52
C GLY A 81 11.88 -3.22 21.27
N VAL A 82 11.82 -2.80 20.01
CA VAL A 82 12.12 -1.45 19.54
C VAL A 82 10.82 -0.76 19.12
N GLN A 83 10.69 0.51 19.45
CA GLN A 83 9.62 1.38 18.94
C GLN A 83 10.17 2.71 18.45
N ALA A 84 9.63 3.21 17.34
CA ALA A 84 9.85 4.59 16.92
C ALA A 84 8.82 5.51 17.56
N GLU A 85 9.17 6.78 17.82
CA GLU A 85 8.18 7.81 18.15
C GLU A 85 7.10 7.89 17.07
N SER A 86 7.50 7.82 15.80
CA SER A 86 6.61 7.58 14.66
C SER A 86 7.41 7.26 13.41
N LEU A 87 6.82 6.49 12.50
CA LEU A 87 7.32 6.30 11.16
C LEU A 87 6.70 7.36 10.24
N VAL A 88 7.53 8.10 9.51
CA VAL A 88 7.10 9.17 8.60
C VAL A 88 6.97 8.58 7.20
N PRO A 89 5.76 8.47 6.64
CA PRO A 89 5.61 7.95 5.29
C PRO A 89 6.17 8.93 4.27
N SER A 90 6.32 8.46 3.03
CA SER A 90 6.68 9.26 1.88
C SER A 90 5.46 9.97 1.29
N PHE A 91 5.68 11.11 0.64
CA PHE A 91 4.62 11.83 -0.06
C PHE A 91 4.39 11.26 -1.48
N PRO A 92 3.13 11.13 -1.94
CA PRO A 92 1.91 11.25 -1.14
C PRO A 92 1.75 10.05 -0.20
N SER A 93 1.18 10.26 0.99
CA SER A 93 0.93 9.23 2.01
C SER A 93 -0.20 8.27 1.61
N LYS A 94 0.01 7.55 0.51
CA LYS A 94 -0.92 6.64 -0.15
C LYS A 94 -0.42 5.20 -0.11
N THR A 95 -1.36 4.27 -0.18
CA THR A 95 -1.15 2.85 0.06
C THR A 95 -0.06 2.22 -0.79
N PHE A 96 -0.25 2.20 -2.10
CA PHE A 96 0.67 1.53 -3.02
C PHE A 96 2.06 2.16 -3.04
N PRO A 97 2.20 3.50 -3.15
CA PRO A 97 3.51 4.13 -3.07
C PRO A 97 4.28 3.79 -1.79
N ASN A 98 3.62 3.84 -0.62
CA ASN A 98 4.31 3.67 0.65
C ASN A 98 4.59 2.21 1.01
N HIS A 99 3.69 1.29 0.70
CA HIS A 99 3.99 -0.14 0.80
C HIS A 99 5.17 -0.52 -0.09
N TYR A 100 5.27 0.05 -1.29
CA TYR A 100 6.40 -0.21 -2.18
C TYR A 100 7.68 0.50 -1.72
N THR A 101 7.58 1.69 -1.12
CA THR A 101 8.69 2.37 -0.46
C THR A 101 9.29 1.50 0.66
N LEU A 102 8.47 0.92 1.53
CA LEU A 102 8.93 0.06 2.65
C LEU A 102 9.80 -1.11 2.18
N VAL A 103 9.52 -1.66 1.00
CA VAL A 103 10.23 -2.82 0.44
C VAL A 103 11.26 -2.46 -0.62
N THR A 104 11.46 -1.18 -0.96
CA THR A 104 12.51 -0.74 -1.90
C THR A 104 13.49 0.25 -1.31
N GLY A 105 13.14 0.90 -0.20
CA GLY A 105 13.93 1.97 0.41
C GLY A 105 13.99 3.23 -0.45
N MET A 106 13.06 3.40 -1.39
CA MET A 106 13.05 4.49 -2.38
C MET A 106 11.79 5.35 -2.21
N TYR A 107 11.88 6.63 -2.51
CA TYR A 107 10.70 7.51 -2.56
C TYR A 107 9.79 7.18 -3.77
N PRO A 108 8.48 7.52 -3.70
CA PRO A 108 7.52 7.29 -4.77
C PRO A 108 7.95 7.71 -6.17
N ALA A 109 8.46 8.92 -6.32
CA ALA A 109 8.95 9.43 -7.61
C ALA A 109 10.22 8.69 -8.10
N THR A 110 11.04 8.18 -7.18
CA THR A 110 12.27 7.44 -7.49
C THR A 110 11.97 6.01 -7.96
N HIS A 111 11.05 5.29 -7.31
CA HIS A 111 10.65 3.93 -7.72
C HIS A 111 9.51 3.91 -8.75
N GLY A 112 8.91 5.06 -9.05
CA GLY A 112 7.96 5.25 -10.15
C GLY A 112 6.50 4.95 -9.83
N LEU A 113 6.19 4.34 -8.69
CA LEU A 113 4.82 4.08 -8.27
C LEU A 113 4.33 5.28 -7.44
N ILE A 114 3.95 6.34 -8.14
CA ILE A 114 3.83 7.68 -7.55
C ILE A 114 2.51 7.93 -6.80
N ASN A 115 1.45 7.18 -7.11
CA ASN A 115 0.13 7.30 -6.47
C ASN A 115 -0.66 5.98 -6.63
N ASN A 116 -1.81 5.85 -5.96
CA ASN A 116 -2.74 4.74 -6.16
C ASN A 116 -3.45 4.81 -7.53
N TYR A 117 -3.53 6.01 -8.12
CA TYR A 117 -3.99 6.26 -9.48
C TYR A 117 -3.19 7.40 -10.10
N PHE A 118 -2.57 7.17 -11.26
CA PHE A 118 -1.80 8.19 -11.97
C PHE A 118 -1.76 7.92 -13.48
N TYR A 119 -1.40 8.93 -14.25
CA TYR A 119 -1.19 8.83 -15.70
C TYR A 119 0.30 8.83 -16.02
N ASP A 120 0.73 7.95 -16.92
CA ASP A 120 2.08 7.95 -17.48
C ASP A 120 2.04 8.51 -18.90
N PRO A 121 2.57 9.73 -19.13
CA PRO A 121 2.57 10.35 -20.46
C PRO A 121 3.39 9.60 -21.51
N GLN A 122 4.37 8.79 -21.11
CA GLN A 122 5.20 8.03 -22.04
C GLN A 122 4.46 6.79 -22.55
N ARG A 123 3.71 6.15 -21.66
CA ARG A 123 2.87 4.98 -21.98
C ARG A 123 1.53 5.37 -22.59
N GLN A 124 1.08 6.60 -22.32
CA GLN A 124 -0.28 7.07 -22.59
C GLN A 124 -1.35 6.22 -21.90
N GLU A 125 -1.02 5.71 -20.72
CA GLU A 125 -1.88 4.81 -19.93
C GLU A 125 -2.08 5.34 -18.51
N HIS A 126 -3.17 4.91 -17.89
CA HIS A 126 -3.42 5.11 -16.47
C HIS A 126 -3.04 3.87 -15.68
N TYR A 127 -2.31 4.07 -14.60
CA TYR A 127 -2.20 3.09 -13.55
C TYR A 127 -3.37 3.25 -12.57
N SER A 128 -3.95 2.15 -12.12
CA SER A 128 -4.94 2.13 -11.04
C SER A 128 -4.75 0.91 -10.16
N MET A 129 -4.74 1.11 -8.84
CA MET A 129 -4.71 -0.01 -7.89
C MET A 129 -5.89 -0.98 -8.01
N ARG A 130 -6.97 -0.56 -8.67
CA ARG A 130 -8.16 -1.38 -8.91
C ARG A 130 -8.10 -2.16 -10.22
N ASP A 131 -7.13 -1.86 -11.09
CA ASP A 131 -6.96 -2.57 -12.36
C ASP A 131 -5.85 -3.62 -12.23
N ARG A 132 -6.28 -4.88 -12.10
CA ARG A 132 -5.39 -6.04 -11.96
C ARG A 132 -4.37 -6.17 -13.07
N LYS A 133 -4.70 -5.77 -14.30
CA LYS A 133 -3.73 -5.83 -15.40
C LYS A 133 -2.56 -4.88 -15.17
N GLN A 134 -2.84 -3.71 -14.60
CA GLN A 134 -1.80 -2.73 -14.27
C GLN A 134 -1.02 -3.12 -13.03
N VAL A 135 -1.69 -3.68 -12.01
CA VAL A 135 -1.00 -4.15 -10.80
C VAL A 135 -0.06 -5.33 -11.10
N GLU A 136 -0.41 -6.20 -12.05
CA GLU A 136 0.43 -7.34 -12.44
C GLU A 136 1.53 -6.98 -13.46
N ASP A 137 1.50 -5.77 -14.05
CA ASP A 137 2.50 -5.31 -15.01
C ASP A 137 3.73 -4.73 -14.29
N ALA A 138 4.80 -5.52 -14.28
CA ALA A 138 6.08 -5.18 -13.66
C ALA A 138 6.72 -3.87 -14.18
N SER A 139 6.37 -3.40 -15.37
CA SER A 139 6.96 -2.18 -15.95
C SER A 139 6.46 -0.88 -15.30
N TRP A 140 5.45 -0.96 -14.42
CA TRP A 140 5.08 0.13 -13.51
C TRP A 140 6.03 0.28 -12.33
N TYR A 141 6.85 -0.73 -12.04
CA TYR A 141 7.60 -0.85 -10.80
C TYR A 141 9.11 -0.71 -11.03
N GLY A 142 9.74 0.23 -10.33
CA GLY A 142 11.18 0.45 -10.31
C GLY A 142 11.88 -0.08 -9.07
N GLY A 143 13.20 0.03 -9.00
CA GLY A 143 13.98 -0.38 -7.82
C GLY A 143 14.09 -1.90 -7.66
N VAL A 144 14.57 -2.32 -6.48
CA VAL A 144 14.79 -3.73 -6.12
C VAL A 144 14.00 -4.02 -4.84
N PRO A 145 12.78 -4.59 -4.95
CA PRO A 145 12.03 -5.03 -3.79
C PRO A 145 12.80 -6.05 -2.94
N LEU A 146 12.53 -6.10 -1.63
CA LEU A 146 13.21 -7.01 -0.70
C LEU A 146 13.16 -8.49 -1.14
N TRP A 147 12.05 -8.95 -1.72
CA TRP A 147 11.98 -10.32 -2.26
C TRP A 147 12.87 -10.52 -3.50
N VAL A 148 13.00 -9.51 -4.36
CA VAL A 148 13.95 -9.57 -5.48
C VAL A 148 15.39 -9.61 -4.95
N LEU A 149 15.69 -8.82 -3.92
CA LEU A 149 17.00 -8.84 -3.27
C LEU A 149 17.29 -10.19 -2.59
N ALA A 150 16.28 -10.78 -1.94
CA ALA A 150 16.40 -12.10 -1.32
C ALA A 150 16.76 -13.15 -2.37
N GLU A 151 16.05 -13.18 -3.50
CA GLU A 151 16.31 -14.13 -4.59
C GLU A 151 17.70 -13.90 -5.23
N GLN A 152 18.14 -12.64 -5.39
CA GLN A 152 19.51 -12.32 -5.85
C GLN A 152 20.59 -12.85 -4.89
N ASN A 153 20.26 -13.03 -3.61
CA ASN A 153 21.14 -13.62 -2.59
C ASN A 153 20.86 -15.11 -2.37
N GLN A 154 20.03 -15.76 -3.20
CA GLN A 154 19.60 -17.15 -3.10
C GLN A 154 18.86 -17.46 -1.78
N MET A 155 18.03 -16.52 -1.33
CA MET A 155 17.15 -16.63 -0.17
C MET A 155 15.69 -16.62 -0.63
N LEU A 156 14.92 -17.58 -0.14
CA LEU A 156 13.49 -17.69 -0.44
C LEU A 156 12.66 -16.69 0.35
N SER A 157 11.58 -16.23 -0.28
CA SER A 157 10.64 -15.29 0.31
C SER A 157 9.20 -15.69 0.04
N ALA A 158 8.29 -15.26 0.90
CA ALA A 158 6.86 -15.45 0.76
C ALA A 158 6.08 -14.15 0.96
N SER A 159 4.95 -14.02 0.28
CA SER A 159 4.09 -12.84 0.41
C SER A 159 2.62 -13.19 0.50
N TYR A 160 1.99 -12.71 1.57
CA TYR A 160 0.57 -12.45 1.62
C TYR A 160 0.33 -10.98 1.33
N TYR A 161 -0.08 -10.69 0.09
CA TYR A 161 -0.76 -9.44 -0.29
C TYR A 161 0.08 -8.16 -0.22
N TRP A 162 1.41 -8.25 -0.27
CA TRP A 162 2.22 -7.03 -0.35
C TRP A 162 2.18 -6.40 -1.74
N VAL A 163 2.12 -5.07 -1.80
CA VAL A 163 2.10 -4.31 -3.06
C VAL A 163 3.31 -4.65 -3.93
N GLY A 164 3.06 -5.10 -5.16
CA GLY A 164 4.10 -5.48 -6.12
C GLY A 164 4.57 -6.92 -6.03
N SER A 165 4.12 -7.72 -5.05
CA SER A 165 4.51 -9.14 -4.93
C SER A 165 3.95 -10.01 -6.06
N GLU A 166 2.82 -9.60 -6.64
CA GLU A 166 2.16 -10.27 -7.76
C GLU A 166 2.67 -9.81 -9.14
N ALA A 167 3.47 -8.74 -9.18
CA ALA A 167 4.16 -8.28 -10.38
C ALA A 167 5.56 -8.92 -10.48
N PRO A 168 5.99 -9.45 -11.64
CA PRO A 168 7.33 -10.02 -11.82
C PRO A 168 8.39 -8.92 -11.96
N VAL A 169 8.59 -8.10 -10.93
CA VAL A 169 9.56 -7.00 -10.92
C VAL A 169 10.97 -7.57 -11.15
N GLN A 170 11.67 -7.09 -12.20
CA GLN A 170 12.93 -7.69 -12.66
C GLN A 170 12.82 -9.20 -12.93
N ASN A 171 11.69 -9.62 -13.51
CA ASN A 171 11.34 -11.03 -13.76
C ASN A 171 11.27 -11.89 -12.49
N THR A 172 11.07 -11.28 -11.32
CA THR A 172 11.12 -11.96 -10.02
C THR A 172 9.92 -11.60 -9.14
N ARG A 173 9.19 -12.63 -8.71
CA ARG A 173 8.20 -12.59 -7.62
C ARG A 173 8.77 -13.24 -6.36
N PRO A 174 8.13 -13.14 -5.18
CA PRO A 174 8.43 -14.03 -4.06
C PRO A 174 8.29 -15.51 -4.47
N THR A 175 8.96 -16.41 -3.75
CA THR A 175 8.88 -17.86 -4.02
C THR A 175 7.44 -18.38 -3.84
N TYR A 176 6.79 -17.97 -2.74
CA TYR A 176 5.40 -18.29 -2.43
C TYR A 176 4.59 -17.00 -2.38
N TRP A 177 3.52 -16.90 -3.15
CA TRP A 177 2.74 -15.67 -3.16
C TRP A 177 1.28 -15.92 -3.52
N PHE A 178 0.43 -14.93 -3.23
CA PHE A 178 -0.98 -14.94 -3.58
C PHE A 178 -1.32 -13.68 -4.37
N LYS A 179 -2.26 -13.80 -5.31
CA LYS A 179 -2.94 -12.63 -5.87
C LYS A 179 -3.78 -11.98 -4.79
N TYR A 180 -3.79 -10.66 -4.72
CA TYR A 180 -4.57 -9.96 -3.70
C TYR A 180 -6.08 -10.19 -3.85
N HIS A 181 -6.69 -10.66 -2.77
CA HIS A 181 -8.13 -10.60 -2.55
C HIS A 181 -8.45 -10.77 -1.06
N GLU A 182 -9.58 -10.21 -0.61
CA GLU A 182 -9.97 -10.25 0.82
C GLU A 182 -10.84 -11.46 1.19
N GLY A 183 -10.86 -12.48 0.32
CA GLY A 183 -11.72 -13.65 0.49
C GLY A 183 -11.11 -14.78 1.33
N ILE A 184 -9.80 -14.74 1.62
CA ILE A 184 -9.16 -15.75 2.49
C ILE A 184 -9.33 -15.33 3.95
N PRO A 185 -9.99 -16.16 4.80
CA PRO A 185 -10.10 -15.88 6.23
C PRO A 185 -8.73 -15.72 6.90
N PHE A 186 -8.65 -14.88 7.93
CA PHE A 186 -7.39 -14.59 8.61
C PHE A 186 -6.70 -15.85 9.14
N GLU A 187 -7.45 -16.77 9.69
CA GLU A 187 -6.98 -18.03 10.28
C GLU A 187 -6.31 -18.92 9.22
N GLU A 188 -6.83 -18.93 7.99
CA GLU A 188 -6.23 -19.67 6.87
C GLU A 188 -4.92 -19.02 6.40
N ARG A 189 -4.84 -17.68 6.45
CA ARG A 189 -3.58 -16.95 6.21
C ARG A 189 -2.53 -17.31 7.25
N VAL A 190 -2.89 -17.37 8.53
CA VAL A 190 -1.99 -17.79 9.63
C VAL A 190 -1.52 -19.23 9.45
N LYS A 191 -2.44 -20.17 9.16
CA LYS A 191 -2.07 -21.58 8.87
C LYS A 191 -1.09 -21.69 7.73
N THR A 192 -1.24 -20.87 6.69
CA THR A 192 -0.32 -20.84 5.55
C THR A 192 1.07 -20.35 5.95
N VAL A 193 1.17 -19.29 6.77
CA VAL A 193 2.46 -18.81 7.29
C VAL A 193 3.15 -19.90 8.12
N VAL A 194 2.43 -20.57 9.03
CA VAL A 194 2.96 -21.70 9.81
C VAL A 194 3.41 -22.85 8.90
N LYS A 195 2.64 -23.17 7.86
CA LYS A 195 2.99 -24.19 6.86
C LYS A 195 4.28 -23.82 6.13
N TRP A 196 4.44 -22.57 5.67
CA TRP A 196 5.68 -22.10 5.05
C TRP A 196 6.88 -22.28 5.98
N LEU A 197 6.73 -21.89 7.25
CA LEU A 197 7.77 -22.03 8.26
C LEU A 197 8.06 -23.48 8.65
N SER A 198 7.14 -24.40 8.41
CA SER A 198 7.33 -25.84 8.64
C SER A 198 7.93 -26.59 7.46
N LEU A 199 8.20 -25.91 6.34
CA LEU A 199 8.88 -26.52 5.19
C LEU A 199 10.33 -26.94 5.54
N PRO A 200 10.92 -27.89 4.79
CA PRO A 200 12.36 -28.16 4.88
C PRO A 200 13.18 -26.89 4.68
N GLU A 201 14.35 -26.77 5.31
CA GLU A 201 15.15 -25.53 5.32
C GLU A 201 15.47 -25.00 3.91
N GLU A 202 15.70 -25.89 2.95
CA GLU A 202 15.91 -25.53 1.53
C GLU A 202 14.72 -24.88 0.84
N GLN A 203 13.51 -25.07 1.37
CA GLN A 203 12.25 -24.57 0.80
C GLN A 203 11.56 -23.57 1.74
N ARG A 204 12.12 -23.32 2.92
CA ARG A 204 11.50 -22.46 3.93
C ARG A 204 11.83 -20.99 3.66
N PRO A 205 10.84 -20.10 3.46
CA PRO A 205 11.12 -18.69 3.23
C PRO A 205 11.68 -18.02 4.48
N HIS A 206 12.72 -17.20 4.30
CA HIS A 206 13.32 -16.41 5.39
C HIS A 206 12.68 -15.02 5.51
N LEU A 207 12.12 -14.49 4.42
CA LEU A 207 11.33 -13.26 4.42
C LEU A 207 9.87 -13.59 4.16
N ILE A 208 8.98 -13.21 5.07
CA ILE A 208 7.52 -13.30 4.88
C ILE A 208 6.93 -11.90 5.01
N THR A 209 6.27 -11.40 3.97
CA THR A 209 5.51 -10.14 4.04
C THR A 209 4.02 -10.44 4.24
N PHE A 210 3.34 -9.75 5.15
CA PHE A 210 1.97 -10.06 5.55
C PHE A 210 1.13 -8.78 5.70
N TYR A 211 0.08 -8.62 4.90
CA TYR A 211 -0.73 -7.40 4.83
C TYR A 211 -2.14 -7.55 5.43
N LEU A 212 -2.57 -6.52 6.16
CA LEU A 212 -3.85 -6.41 6.88
C LEU A 212 -4.55 -5.08 6.55
N PRO A 213 -5.66 -5.06 5.77
CA PRO A 213 -6.33 -3.83 5.32
C PRO A 213 -7.33 -3.22 6.31
N GLU A 214 -7.65 -3.91 7.40
CA GLU A 214 -8.92 -3.71 8.10
C GLU A 214 -9.04 -2.34 8.81
N VAL A 215 -7.93 -1.79 9.29
CA VAL A 215 -7.90 -0.49 9.99
C VAL A 215 -8.11 0.67 9.01
N ASP A 216 -7.47 0.65 7.84
CA ASP A 216 -7.71 1.63 6.76
C ASP A 216 -9.18 1.60 6.32
N HIS A 217 -9.74 0.41 6.11
CA HIS A 217 -11.16 0.27 5.74
C HIS A 217 -12.11 0.90 6.75
N ALA A 218 -11.89 0.68 8.05
CA ALA A 218 -12.69 1.30 9.10
C ALA A 218 -12.47 2.82 9.13
N GLY A 219 -11.21 3.26 9.02
CA GLY A 219 -10.83 4.67 8.98
C GLY A 219 -11.49 5.45 7.85
N HIS A 220 -11.50 4.91 6.62
CA HIS A 220 -12.25 5.52 5.51
C HIS A 220 -13.75 5.51 5.76
N ARG A 221 -14.32 4.36 6.13
CA ARG A 221 -15.78 4.18 6.17
C ARG A 221 -16.43 5.00 7.27
N TYR A 222 -15.81 5.07 8.45
CA TYR A 222 -16.42 5.64 9.65
C TYR A 222 -15.67 6.88 10.16
N GLY A 223 -14.40 7.06 9.79
CA GLY A 223 -13.53 8.14 10.26
C GLY A 223 -12.47 7.63 11.23
N PRO A 224 -11.33 8.33 11.38
CA PRO A 224 -10.18 7.85 12.17
C PRO A 224 -10.44 7.69 13.66
N ASP A 225 -11.47 8.35 14.18
CA ASP A 225 -11.76 8.46 15.60
C ASP A 225 -13.08 7.76 15.98
N ALA A 226 -13.68 7.05 15.03
CA ALA A 226 -14.95 6.37 15.21
C ALA A 226 -14.80 5.08 16.07
N PRO A 227 -15.87 4.66 16.79
CA PRO A 227 -15.88 3.39 17.52
C PRO A 227 -15.52 2.16 16.67
N GLU A 228 -15.90 2.16 15.39
CA GLU A 228 -15.59 1.08 14.45
C GLU A 228 -14.10 1.01 14.12
N THR A 229 -13.43 2.16 14.00
CA THR A 229 -11.97 2.22 13.83
C THR A 229 -11.26 1.76 15.10
N ALA A 230 -11.75 2.14 16.27
CA ALA A 230 -11.24 1.63 17.54
C ALA A 230 -11.40 0.11 17.66
N GLN A 231 -12.53 -0.43 17.21
CA GLN A 231 -12.81 -1.87 17.20
C GLN A 231 -11.88 -2.60 16.21
N ALA A 232 -11.69 -2.07 15.00
CA ALA A 232 -10.76 -2.64 14.02
C ALA A 232 -9.32 -2.71 14.55
N VAL A 233 -8.87 -1.70 15.31
CA VAL A 233 -7.55 -1.71 15.96
C VAL A 233 -7.44 -2.81 17.02
N LYS A 234 -8.47 -3.02 17.83
CA LYS A 234 -8.50 -4.11 18.84
C LYS A 234 -8.54 -5.50 18.20
N GLU A 235 -9.30 -5.67 17.13
CA GLU A 235 -9.34 -6.92 16.37
C GLU A 235 -8.00 -7.20 15.71
N LEU A 236 -7.33 -6.18 15.17
CA LEU A 236 -5.99 -6.33 14.63
C LEU A 236 -4.97 -6.72 15.72
N ASP A 237 -5.04 -6.11 16.91
CA ASP A 237 -4.20 -6.46 18.06
C ASP A 237 -4.33 -7.94 18.44
N GLU A 238 -5.57 -8.44 18.48
CA GLU A 238 -5.86 -9.85 18.74
C GLU A 238 -5.35 -10.78 17.62
N ARG A 239 -5.51 -10.37 16.36
CA ARG A 239 -4.98 -11.13 15.21
C ARG A 239 -3.45 -11.22 15.25
N LEU A 240 -2.78 -10.15 15.67
CA LEU A 240 -1.33 -10.18 15.84
C LEU A 240 -0.93 -11.20 16.90
N ARG A 241 -1.65 -11.27 18.03
CA ARG A 241 -1.44 -12.30 19.06
C ARG A 241 -1.59 -13.71 18.50
N GLN A 242 -2.67 -13.96 17.75
CA GLN A 242 -2.90 -15.26 17.13
C GLN A 242 -1.79 -15.65 16.14
N LEU A 243 -1.32 -14.71 15.32
CA LEU A 243 -0.23 -14.95 14.38
C LEU A 243 1.08 -15.26 15.10
N THR A 244 1.46 -14.46 16.09
CA THR A 244 2.74 -14.62 16.81
C THR A 244 2.76 -15.89 17.66
N GLU A 245 1.66 -16.24 18.33
CA GLU A 245 1.53 -17.49 19.09
C GLU A 245 1.60 -18.72 18.16
N ALA A 246 0.91 -18.69 17.03
CA ALA A 246 0.94 -19.77 16.05
C ALA A 246 2.34 -19.95 15.43
N VAL A 247 3.04 -18.86 15.16
CA VAL A 247 4.42 -18.91 14.66
C VAL A 247 5.39 -19.38 15.75
N ALA A 248 5.22 -18.94 17.00
CA ALA A 248 6.05 -19.39 18.12
C ALA A 248 5.97 -20.92 18.33
N ALA A 249 4.80 -21.52 18.07
CA ALA A 249 4.62 -22.97 18.14
C ALA A 249 5.47 -23.77 17.11
N THR A 250 6.03 -23.13 16.09
CA THR A 250 6.99 -23.76 15.17
C THR A 250 8.38 -23.99 15.80
N GLY A 251 8.67 -23.31 16.92
CA GLY A 251 9.99 -23.33 17.57
C GLY A 251 11.06 -22.52 16.85
N LEU A 252 10.74 -21.82 15.76
CA LEU A 252 11.72 -21.03 15.01
C LEU A 252 11.99 -19.66 15.67
N PRO A 253 13.26 -19.19 15.63
CA PRO A 253 13.65 -17.88 16.12
C PRO A 253 13.25 -16.78 15.11
N VAL A 254 11.97 -16.42 15.09
CA VAL A 254 11.42 -15.42 14.14
C VAL A 254 11.55 -14.00 14.70
N ASN A 255 11.99 -13.09 13.84
CA ASN A 255 11.94 -11.64 14.07
C ASN A 255 10.72 -11.04 13.38
N TYR A 256 10.13 -10.01 13.98
CA TYR A 256 8.95 -9.35 13.48
C TYR A 256 9.20 -7.86 13.32
N LEU A 257 8.68 -7.32 12.22
CA LEU A 257 8.54 -5.88 12.03
C LEU A 257 7.05 -5.60 11.83
N PHE A 258 6.47 -4.75 12.68
CA PHE A 258 5.13 -4.22 12.51
C PHE A 258 5.23 -2.77 12.05
N VAL A 259 4.73 -2.53 10.84
CA VAL A 259 4.79 -1.23 10.16
C VAL A 259 3.42 -0.85 9.64
N SER A 260 3.31 0.38 9.18
CA SER A 260 2.18 0.84 8.39
C SER A 260 2.65 1.89 7.39
N ASP A 261 1.89 2.02 6.32
CA ASP A 261 2.18 2.76 5.10
C ASP A 261 1.73 4.23 5.14
N HIS A 262 0.62 4.53 5.82
CA HIS A 262 0.17 5.88 6.13
C HIS A 262 -0.79 5.88 7.33
N GLY A 263 -0.98 7.05 7.95
CA GLY A 263 -2.02 7.25 8.94
C GLY A 263 -3.38 7.60 8.33
N MET A 264 -4.25 8.26 9.10
CA MET A 264 -5.63 8.58 8.72
C MET A 264 -6.10 9.86 9.41
N ILE A 265 -6.78 10.73 8.66
CA ILE A 265 -7.35 11.99 9.16
C ILE A 265 -8.80 12.17 8.73
N GLN A 266 -9.60 12.82 9.57
CA GLN A 266 -10.97 13.22 9.28
C GLN A 266 -10.95 14.39 8.28
N ILE A 267 -11.80 14.35 7.26
CA ILE A 267 -11.92 15.43 6.27
C ILE A 267 -13.18 16.28 6.45
N ASP A 268 -13.13 17.49 5.89
CA ASP A 268 -14.31 18.33 5.68
C ASP A 268 -15.07 17.84 4.44
N GLN A 269 -16.14 17.07 4.67
CA GLN A 269 -16.95 16.48 3.61
C GLN A 269 -17.99 17.46 3.03
N GLU A 270 -18.23 18.59 3.70
CA GLU A 270 -19.27 19.55 3.31
C GLU A 270 -18.70 20.61 2.38
N ASN A 271 -17.51 21.13 2.68
CA ASN A 271 -16.89 22.22 1.93
C ASN A 271 -15.67 21.70 1.14
N THR A 272 -15.94 20.74 0.26
CA THR A 272 -14.96 20.19 -0.69
C THR A 272 -14.69 21.13 -1.86
N LEU A 273 -13.55 20.97 -2.52
CA LEU A 273 -13.14 21.79 -3.66
C LEU A 273 -13.49 21.09 -4.98
N PRO A 274 -14.21 21.73 -5.91
CA PRO A 274 -14.40 21.18 -7.25
C PRO A 274 -13.10 21.26 -8.05
N LEU A 275 -13.11 20.72 -9.28
CA LEU A 275 -12.02 20.97 -10.22
C LEU A 275 -11.97 22.48 -10.51
N PRO A 276 -10.81 23.15 -10.35
CA PRO A 276 -10.73 24.58 -10.59
C PRO A 276 -11.15 24.98 -12.00
N ALA A 277 -11.88 26.08 -12.14
CA ALA A 277 -12.43 26.56 -13.40
C ALA A 277 -11.33 26.95 -14.41
N ALA A 278 -10.13 27.30 -13.93
CA ALA A 278 -8.97 27.54 -14.77
C ALA A 278 -8.43 26.28 -15.49
N VAL A 279 -8.86 25.07 -15.08
CA VAL A 279 -8.43 23.82 -15.72
C VAL A 279 -9.25 23.57 -16.99
N ASP A 280 -8.58 23.69 -18.14
CA ASP A 280 -9.13 23.33 -19.45
C ASP A 280 -8.77 21.87 -19.79
N THR A 281 -9.76 20.97 -19.72
CA THR A 281 -9.57 19.54 -19.97
C THR A 281 -9.30 19.20 -21.44
N ALA A 282 -9.54 20.13 -22.37
CA ALA A 282 -9.08 19.98 -23.75
C ALA A 282 -7.55 20.14 -23.86
N LYS A 283 -6.93 20.92 -22.95
CA LYS A 283 -5.48 21.17 -22.92
C LYS A 283 -4.73 20.34 -21.89
N PHE A 284 -5.42 19.82 -20.88
CA PHE A 284 -4.83 19.01 -19.82
C PHE A 284 -5.58 17.70 -19.64
N LEU A 285 -4.83 16.63 -19.41
CA LEU A 285 -5.34 15.43 -18.77
C LEU A 285 -5.25 15.65 -17.26
N VAL A 286 -6.35 15.40 -16.56
CA VAL A 286 -6.44 15.51 -15.09
C VAL A 286 -6.26 14.13 -14.49
N SER A 287 -5.35 14.01 -13.54
CA SER A 287 -5.11 12.79 -12.78
C SER A 287 -5.21 13.10 -11.28
N GLY A 288 -5.59 12.10 -10.50
CA GLY A 288 -5.76 12.23 -9.05
C GLY A 288 -7.10 12.87 -8.65
N GLY A 289 -7.12 13.39 -7.43
CA GLY A 289 -8.30 13.79 -6.66
C GLY A 289 -7.99 13.71 -5.17
N GLY A 290 -8.89 14.16 -4.31
CA GLY A 290 -8.59 14.27 -2.88
C GLY A 290 -7.58 15.38 -2.63
N MET A 291 -6.45 15.08 -2.01
CA MET A 291 -5.42 16.06 -1.62
C MET A 291 -4.38 16.38 -2.69
N VAL A 292 -4.31 15.58 -3.76
CA VAL A 292 -3.37 15.80 -4.87
C VAL A 292 -4.12 15.69 -6.20
N VAL A 293 -4.10 16.77 -6.98
CA VAL A 293 -4.53 16.79 -8.38
C VAL A 293 -3.33 17.10 -9.26
N GLU A 294 -3.11 16.29 -10.28
CA GLU A 294 -2.02 16.44 -11.23
C GLU A 294 -2.56 16.74 -12.62
N LEU A 295 -2.01 17.78 -13.25
CA LEU A 295 -2.37 18.19 -14.61
C LEU A 295 -1.23 17.84 -15.56
N HIS A 296 -1.51 16.97 -16.53
CA HIS A 296 -0.58 16.59 -17.59
C HIS A 296 -0.95 17.36 -18.85
N ALA A 297 -0.06 18.24 -19.30
CA ALA A 297 -0.34 19.11 -20.43
C ALA A 297 -0.30 18.32 -21.75
N LYS A 298 -1.42 18.33 -22.48
CA LYS A 298 -1.53 17.93 -23.89
C LYS A 298 -0.89 19.00 -24.79
N ASP A 299 -1.05 20.26 -24.39
CA ASP A 299 -0.35 21.41 -24.99
C ASP A 299 0.59 22.08 -23.98
N LYS A 300 1.91 21.97 -24.20
CA LYS A 300 2.92 22.55 -23.32
C LYS A 300 2.86 24.09 -23.26
N LYS A 301 2.32 24.76 -24.27
CA LYS A 301 2.14 26.23 -24.26
C LYS A 301 1.07 26.66 -23.24
N ALA A 302 0.15 25.77 -22.87
CA ALA A 302 -0.90 26.03 -21.90
C ALA A 302 -0.42 26.05 -20.43
N ILE A 303 0.74 25.45 -20.12
CA ILE A 303 1.22 25.29 -18.73
C ILE A 303 1.34 26.65 -18.02
N LYS A 304 2.11 27.59 -18.59
CA LYS A 304 2.38 28.89 -17.96
C LYS A 304 1.12 29.75 -17.75
N PRO A 305 0.23 29.94 -18.75
CA PRO A 305 -0.99 30.71 -18.53
C PRO A 305 -1.94 30.03 -17.54
N THR A 306 -2.11 28.71 -17.60
CA THR A 306 -2.97 27.96 -16.65
C THR A 306 -2.43 28.02 -15.23
N TYR A 307 -1.12 27.86 -15.02
CA TYR A 307 -0.47 28.02 -13.72
C TYR A 307 -0.77 29.40 -13.09
N LYS A 308 -0.65 30.48 -13.86
CA LYS A 308 -0.96 31.85 -13.38
C LYS A 308 -2.43 32.01 -13.00
N LYS A 309 -3.34 31.48 -13.82
CA LYS A 309 -4.79 31.52 -13.54
C LYS A 309 -5.12 30.75 -12.26
N LEU A 310 -4.59 29.53 -12.12
CA LEU A 310 -4.76 28.70 -10.93
C LEU A 310 -4.22 29.39 -9.67
N LYS A 311 -3.03 30.00 -9.71
CA LYS A 311 -2.49 30.74 -8.56
C LYS A 311 -3.40 31.89 -8.12
N LYS A 312 -4.10 32.56 -9.05
CA LYS A 312 -5.06 33.63 -8.74
C LYS A 312 -6.38 33.07 -8.23
N GLU A 313 -6.90 32.03 -8.88
CA GLU A 313 -8.16 31.37 -8.52
C GLU A 313 -8.09 30.68 -7.16
N ALA A 314 -6.93 30.09 -6.83
CA ALA A 314 -6.73 29.36 -5.59
C ALA A 314 -7.14 30.16 -4.36
N ASN A 315 -6.82 31.46 -4.31
CA ASN A 315 -7.22 32.38 -3.23
C ASN A 315 -7.05 31.80 -1.80
N GLY A 316 -5.98 31.02 -1.57
CA GLY A 316 -5.69 30.34 -0.30
C GLY A 316 -6.37 28.99 -0.08
N ALA A 317 -7.27 28.53 -0.97
CA ALA A 317 -7.98 27.26 -0.83
C ALA A 317 -7.12 26.02 -1.16
N TYR A 318 -6.10 26.19 -2.00
CA TYR A 318 -5.13 25.13 -2.35
C TYR A 318 -3.81 25.76 -2.83
N GLN A 319 -2.75 24.97 -2.82
CA GLN A 319 -1.43 25.34 -3.32
C GLN A 319 -1.25 24.89 -4.76
N VAL A 320 -0.54 25.70 -5.55
CA VAL A 320 -0.28 25.43 -6.97
C VAL A 320 1.22 25.39 -7.21
N TYR A 321 1.70 24.22 -7.63
CA TYR A 321 3.08 23.96 -7.95
C TYR A 321 3.22 23.52 -9.40
N THR A 322 4.42 23.67 -9.93
CA THR A 322 4.92 22.93 -11.09
C THR A 322 5.89 21.88 -10.56
N LYS A 323 6.14 20.81 -11.32
CA LYS A 323 7.16 19.82 -10.93
C LYS A 323 8.57 20.40 -10.70
N GLY A 324 8.85 21.59 -11.22
CA GLY A 324 10.13 22.28 -11.03
C GLY A 324 10.27 23.06 -9.72
N ASN A 325 9.16 23.40 -9.04
CA ASN A 325 9.15 24.21 -7.83
C ASN A 325 8.35 23.59 -6.67
N LEU A 326 8.08 22.28 -6.72
CA LEU A 326 7.58 21.55 -5.57
C LEU A 326 8.57 21.65 -4.40
N PRO A 327 8.09 21.71 -3.14
CA PRO A 327 8.94 21.66 -1.97
C PRO A 327 9.87 20.44 -1.99
N LYS A 328 11.16 20.67 -1.69
CA LYS A 328 12.19 19.64 -1.82
C LYS A 328 11.94 18.44 -0.91
N HIS A 329 11.38 18.68 0.27
CA HIS A 329 11.12 17.67 1.29
C HIS A 329 10.06 16.65 0.90
N LEU A 330 9.26 16.92 -0.14
CA LEU A 330 8.29 15.95 -0.66
C LEU A 330 8.94 14.83 -1.48
N HIS A 331 10.19 15.02 -1.94
CA HIS A 331 10.88 14.08 -2.83
C HIS A 331 10.05 13.67 -4.08
N TYR A 332 9.15 14.56 -4.54
CA TYR A 332 8.17 14.31 -5.61
C TYR A 332 8.35 15.23 -6.84
N GLY A 333 9.44 16.00 -6.88
CA GLY A 333 9.71 16.96 -7.95
C GLY A 333 10.44 16.37 -9.16
N LYS A 334 10.66 17.20 -10.18
CA LYS A 334 11.35 16.85 -11.44
C LYS A 334 12.68 16.10 -11.26
N LYS A 335 13.42 16.36 -10.18
CA LYS A 335 14.71 15.71 -9.91
C LYS A 335 14.56 14.26 -9.44
N ALA A 336 13.50 13.95 -8.70
CA ALA A 336 13.23 12.61 -8.18
C ALA A 336 12.48 11.74 -9.20
N ASP A 337 11.67 12.36 -10.06
CA ASP A 337 10.81 11.70 -11.04
C ASP A 337 11.59 11.09 -12.23
N LYS A 338 12.26 9.97 -11.99
CA LYS A 338 13.02 9.22 -12.99
C LYS A 338 12.14 8.72 -14.14
N TYR A 339 10.89 8.42 -13.85
CA TYR A 339 9.92 7.83 -14.77
C TYR A 339 9.06 8.86 -15.52
N LYS A 340 9.24 10.16 -15.25
CA LYS A 340 8.50 11.27 -15.88
C LYS A 340 6.98 11.17 -15.70
N ARG A 341 6.54 10.63 -14.56
CA ARG A 341 5.13 10.39 -14.22
C ARG A 341 4.50 11.55 -13.47
N VAL A 342 5.29 12.48 -12.92
CA VAL A 342 4.76 13.64 -12.20
C VAL A 342 4.18 14.68 -13.17
N GLY A 343 2.98 15.15 -12.85
CA GLY A 343 2.24 16.17 -13.57
C GLY A 343 3.03 17.45 -13.84
N ASP A 344 2.64 18.18 -14.89
CA ASP A 344 3.28 19.46 -15.23
C ASP A 344 2.88 20.56 -14.22
N ILE A 345 1.65 20.50 -13.70
CA ILE A 345 1.14 21.34 -12.61
C ILE A 345 0.52 20.40 -11.56
N LEU A 346 0.77 20.68 -10.27
CA LEU A 346 0.19 19.97 -9.15
C LEU A 346 -0.61 20.94 -8.29
N LEU A 347 -1.79 20.51 -7.87
CA LEU A 347 -2.64 21.19 -6.91
C LEU A 347 -2.66 20.37 -5.62
N LEU A 348 -2.25 20.99 -4.52
CA LEU A 348 -2.21 20.34 -3.21
C LEU A 348 -3.14 21.07 -2.25
N THR A 349 -3.94 20.34 -1.48
CA THR A 349 -4.74 20.92 -0.40
C THR A 349 -4.04 20.78 0.95
N ASP A 350 -4.27 21.74 1.84
CA ASP A 350 -3.98 21.57 3.26
C ASP A 350 -5.11 20.75 3.91
N ALA A 351 -4.78 19.91 4.89
CA ALA A 351 -5.80 19.19 5.66
C ALA A 351 -6.68 20.21 6.42
N PRO A 352 -7.99 19.94 6.59
CA PRO A 352 -8.74 18.73 6.21
C PRO A 352 -9.42 18.84 4.83
N LYS A 353 -8.99 19.76 3.96
CA LYS A 353 -9.64 20.02 2.66
C LYS A 353 -9.26 18.98 1.61
N VAL A 354 -10.20 18.69 0.72
CA VAL A 354 -10.01 17.80 -0.43
C VAL A 354 -10.64 18.36 -1.70
N PHE A 355 -10.03 18.07 -2.84
CA PHE A 355 -10.67 18.10 -4.15
C PHE A 355 -11.62 16.92 -4.30
N HIS A 356 -12.85 17.18 -4.74
CA HIS A 356 -13.88 16.17 -4.91
C HIS A 356 -14.70 16.42 -6.17
N PHE A 357 -14.72 15.44 -7.07
CA PHE A 357 -15.30 15.56 -8.41
C PHE A 357 -16.52 14.65 -8.63
N SER A 358 -17.02 14.03 -7.56
CA SER A 358 -18.19 13.13 -7.60
C SER A 358 -19.40 13.79 -6.93
N SER A 359 -20.60 13.38 -7.34
CA SER A 359 -21.84 13.75 -6.65
C SER A 359 -22.07 13.00 -5.34
N ARG A 360 -21.39 11.87 -5.13
CA ARG A 360 -21.47 11.11 -3.87
C ARG A 360 -20.62 11.80 -2.81
N LYS A 361 -21.10 11.87 -1.56
CA LYS A 361 -20.30 12.39 -0.45
C LYS A 361 -18.97 11.60 -0.34
N PRO A 362 -17.80 12.25 -0.20
CA PRO A 362 -16.54 11.53 0.01
C PRO A 362 -16.56 10.79 1.34
N SER A 363 -15.68 9.81 1.52
CA SER A 363 -15.47 9.14 2.82
C SER A 363 -15.08 10.13 3.93
N PRO A 364 -15.51 9.94 5.19
CA PRO A 364 -15.14 10.82 6.30
C PRO A 364 -13.65 10.79 6.64
N GLY A 365 -13.00 9.62 6.52
CA GLY A 365 -11.55 9.50 6.67
C GLY A 365 -10.83 9.53 5.33
N THR A 366 -9.62 10.10 5.30
CA THR A 366 -8.69 9.93 4.18
C THR A 366 -7.23 10.05 4.63
N HIS A 367 -6.33 9.83 3.67
CA HIS A 367 -4.88 9.92 3.81
C HIS A 367 -4.27 10.35 2.48
N GLY A 368 -3.01 10.78 2.45
CA GLY A 368 -2.31 11.24 1.24
C GLY A 368 -1.69 12.62 1.34
N TYR A 369 -1.90 13.34 2.45
CA TYR A 369 -1.35 14.67 2.69
C TYR A 369 0.17 14.63 2.90
N ASP A 370 0.79 15.81 2.89
CA ASP A 370 2.19 15.99 3.27
C ASP A 370 2.40 15.57 4.74
N PRO A 371 3.19 14.50 5.00
CA PRO A 371 3.40 14.01 6.35
C PRO A 371 4.24 14.98 7.20
N GLN A 372 4.98 15.94 6.62
CA GLN A 372 5.64 16.98 7.42
C GLN A 372 4.66 18.02 7.96
N ALA A 373 3.53 18.23 7.27
CA ALA A 373 2.51 19.19 7.68
C ALA A 373 1.41 18.55 8.54
N VAL A 374 1.18 17.24 8.38
CA VAL A 374 0.04 16.53 8.98
C VAL A 374 0.53 15.32 9.77
N LYS A 375 0.65 15.46 11.09
CA LYS A 375 1.14 14.40 11.99
C LYS A 375 0.25 13.15 11.95
N GLU A 376 -1.04 13.30 11.67
CA GLU A 376 -1.98 12.18 11.51
C GLU A 376 -1.65 11.27 10.32
N MET A 377 -0.76 11.68 9.41
CA MET A 377 -0.25 10.79 8.36
C MET A 377 0.87 9.88 8.87
N HIS A 378 1.47 10.17 10.02
CA HIS A 378 2.52 9.32 10.58
C HIS A 378 1.95 7.96 11.03
N THR A 379 2.82 6.96 11.00
CA THR A 379 2.51 5.57 11.32
C THR A 379 3.41 5.04 12.42
N VAL A 380 3.31 3.73 12.66
CA VAL A 380 4.11 3.00 13.63
C VAL A 380 5.29 2.28 12.96
N PHE A 381 6.37 2.14 13.72
CA PHE A 381 7.40 1.12 13.50
C PHE A 381 7.67 0.45 14.84
N TYR A 382 7.32 -0.83 14.93
CA TYR A 382 7.67 -1.68 16.05
C TYR A 382 8.46 -2.89 15.55
N ALA A 383 9.47 -3.32 16.29
CA ALA A 383 10.22 -4.53 15.95
C ALA A 383 10.53 -5.34 17.20
N TRP A 384 10.41 -6.65 17.13
CA TRP A 384 10.74 -7.57 18.23
C TRP A 384 11.25 -8.90 17.69
N GLY A 385 12.07 -9.59 18.46
CA GLY A 385 12.65 -10.87 18.05
C GLY A 385 14.06 -11.10 18.60
N PRO A 386 14.64 -12.28 18.32
CA PRO A 386 15.95 -12.69 18.83
C PRO A 386 17.11 -11.79 18.37
N ASP A 387 17.03 -11.18 17.19
CA ASP A 387 18.08 -10.34 16.61
C ASP A 387 17.79 -8.83 16.75
N ILE A 388 16.64 -8.46 17.34
CA ILE A 388 16.23 -7.08 17.58
C ILE A 388 16.63 -6.65 18.99
N LYS A 389 17.12 -5.41 19.16
CA LYS A 389 17.40 -4.85 20.49
C LYS A 389 16.12 -4.74 21.33
N GLN A 390 16.27 -4.66 22.65
CA GLN A 390 15.16 -4.63 23.59
C GLN A 390 15.09 -3.28 24.31
N GLY A 391 13.89 -2.81 24.61
CA GLY A 391 13.63 -1.56 25.34
C GLY A 391 14.11 -0.29 24.63
N VAL A 392 14.29 -0.32 23.30
CA VAL A 392 14.83 0.83 22.54
C VAL A 392 13.68 1.71 22.05
N LYS A 393 13.81 3.02 22.27
CA LYS A 393 12.95 4.04 21.69
C LYS A 393 13.76 4.91 20.74
N THR A 394 13.39 4.97 19.46
CA THR A 394 14.02 5.87 18.49
C THR A 394 13.20 7.15 18.33
N GLY A 395 13.82 8.21 17.82
CA GLY A 395 13.08 9.36 17.30
C GLY A 395 12.26 9.00 16.05
N PRO A 396 11.52 9.98 15.48
CA PRO A 396 10.80 9.76 14.23
C PRO A 396 11.78 9.60 13.06
N PHE A 397 11.45 8.74 12.10
CA PHE A 397 12.28 8.54 10.91
C PHE A 397 11.45 8.19 9.67
N SER A 398 12.03 8.36 8.48
CA SER A 398 11.34 8.15 7.21
C SER A 398 11.25 6.67 6.83
N ASN A 399 10.13 6.25 6.24
CA ASN A 399 9.87 4.87 5.83
C ASN A 399 10.87 4.30 4.80
N VAL A 400 11.61 5.14 4.08
CA VAL A 400 12.72 4.70 3.20
C VAL A 400 13.83 3.97 3.97
N GLN A 401 13.98 4.20 5.29
CA GLN A 401 15.00 3.53 6.10
C GLN A 401 14.65 2.08 6.46
N VAL A 402 13.38 1.67 6.33
CA VAL A 402 12.93 0.31 6.72
C VAL A 402 13.62 -0.77 5.87
N TYR A 403 13.90 -0.48 4.60
CA TYR A 403 14.56 -1.41 3.69
C TYR A 403 15.91 -1.91 4.23
N ASP A 404 16.78 -1.00 4.69
CA ASP A 404 18.10 -1.37 5.20
C ASP A 404 18.00 -2.18 6.51
N VAL A 405 17.01 -1.88 7.36
CA VAL A 405 16.74 -2.68 8.57
C VAL A 405 16.49 -4.14 8.20
N VAL A 406 15.59 -4.39 7.24
CA VAL A 406 15.23 -5.76 6.84
C VAL A 406 16.37 -6.44 6.09
N ALA A 407 17.02 -5.73 5.16
CA ALA A 407 18.14 -6.26 4.39
C ALA A 407 19.29 -6.70 5.31
N LYS A 408 19.68 -5.86 6.29
CA LYS A 408 20.74 -6.20 7.25
C LYS A 408 20.32 -7.29 8.22
N LEU A 409 19.06 -7.31 8.68
CA LEU A 409 18.54 -8.36 9.56
C LEU A 409 18.64 -9.74 8.91
N LEU A 410 18.32 -9.83 7.61
CA LEU A 410 18.42 -11.05 6.80
C LEU A 410 19.86 -11.33 6.30
N GLY A 411 20.78 -10.37 6.44
CA GLY A 411 22.14 -10.49 5.90
C GLY A 411 22.21 -10.42 4.37
N LEU A 412 21.24 -9.76 3.73
CA LEU A 412 21.17 -9.57 2.30
C LEU A 412 22.17 -8.50 1.84
N LYS A 413 23.04 -8.85 0.89
CA LYS A 413 24.01 -7.92 0.31
C LYS A 413 23.37 -7.20 -0.86
N TYR A 414 23.42 -5.87 -0.85
CA TYR A 414 22.96 -5.04 -1.95
C TYR A 414 23.98 -3.94 -2.30
N THR A 415 24.02 -3.57 -3.58
CA THR A 415 24.88 -2.49 -4.11
C THR A 415 24.10 -1.44 -4.88
N HIS A 416 22.80 -1.69 -5.13
CA HIS A 416 21.93 -0.71 -5.75
C HIS A 416 21.67 0.46 -4.79
N LYS A 417 21.35 1.62 -5.36
CA LYS A 417 21.05 2.82 -4.56
C LYS A 417 19.63 2.73 -4.01
N ILE A 418 19.51 3.08 -2.73
CA ILE A 418 18.25 3.38 -2.06
C ILE A 418 18.29 4.85 -1.62
N ASP A 419 17.13 5.41 -1.27
CA ASP A 419 17.01 6.76 -0.71
C ASP A 419 17.19 6.76 0.83
N GLY A 420 17.02 5.61 1.49
CA GLY A 420 17.35 5.40 2.91
C GLY A 420 18.86 5.23 3.19
N ASP A 421 19.18 5.08 4.46
CA ASP A 421 20.54 4.81 4.94
C ASP A 421 20.53 3.82 6.11
N ASP A 422 21.68 3.61 6.75
CA ASP A 422 21.84 2.62 7.80
C ASP A 422 21.73 3.13 9.24
N THR A 423 21.27 4.37 9.41
CA THR A 423 21.17 5.01 10.71
C THR A 423 20.22 4.24 11.62
N ILE A 424 19.05 3.85 11.11
CA ILE A 424 18.04 3.14 11.91
C ILE A 424 18.38 1.66 12.10
N SER A 425 18.98 0.98 11.12
CA SER A 425 19.38 -0.43 11.30
C SER A 425 20.39 -0.60 12.43
N LYS A 426 21.33 0.34 12.60
CA LYS A 426 22.26 0.39 13.74
C LYS A 426 21.55 0.57 15.10
N GLN A 427 20.42 1.26 15.12
CA GLN A 427 19.63 1.47 16.34
C GLN A 427 18.72 0.28 16.66
N VAL A 428 18.20 -0.41 15.66
CA VAL A 428 17.22 -1.50 15.82
C VAL A 428 17.90 -2.85 16.07
N LEU A 429 18.96 -3.16 15.35
CA LEU A 429 19.52 -4.51 15.30
C LEU A 429 20.60 -4.73 16.37
N LYS A 430 20.67 -5.94 16.93
CA LYS A 430 21.81 -6.38 17.74
C LYS A 430 23.06 -6.45 16.86
N GLN A 431 24.21 -6.09 17.41
CA GLN A 431 25.49 -6.32 16.73
C GLN A 431 25.76 -7.83 16.72
N LYS A 432 26.11 -8.37 15.54
CA LYS A 432 26.48 -9.76 15.36
C LYS A 432 27.98 -9.91 15.33
#